data_AF-A0A9P8MIB0-F1
#
_entry.id   AF-A0A9P8MIB0-F1
#
_cell.length_a   1.000
_cell.length_b   1.000
_cell.length_c   1.000
_cell.angle_alpha   90.00
_cell.angle_beta   90.00
_cell.angle_gamma   90.00
#
_symmetry.space_group_name_H-M   'P 1'
#
loop_
_entity.id
_entity.type
_entity.pdbx_description
1 polymer ?
#
loop_
_entity_poly.entity_id
_entity_poly.type
_entity_poly.pdbx_seq_one_letter_code
_entity_poly.pdbx_strand_id
1 'polypeptide(L)'
;MSSHNPNFGTLASAYDASFLYQGDPASLAYTNYDIMDGFNECRTARVAELLDDFRTLQHCITDAPSSPRYADDYFLDGWATLRQCAIDGHRILECAADTGVPLVNGGQEEQTKAELKQ
;
A
#
# COMPACT_ATOMS: atom_id res chain seq x y z
N MET A 1 -16.24 19.79 51.11
CA MET A 1 -15.47 18.90 50.22
C MET A 1 -16.09 19.02 48.84
N SER A 2 -15.27 19.44 47.89
CA SER A 2 -15.62 19.66 46.49
C SER A 2 -15.81 18.33 45.77
N SER A 3 -16.85 18.20 44.94
CA SER A 3 -16.84 17.26 43.83
C SER A 3 -17.47 17.92 42.62
N HIS A 4 -16.59 18.57 41.87
CA HIS A 4 -16.75 18.99 40.49
C HIS A 4 -17.07 17.75 39.63
N ASN A 5 -18.08 17.83 38.77
CA ASN A 5 -18.14 16.96 37.60
C ASN A 5 -18.59 17.81 36.41
N PRO A 6 -17.68 18.20 35.50
CA PRO A 6 -18.02 19.06 34.40
C PRO A 6 -18.77 18.32 33.30
N ASN A 7 -19.65 19.11 32.72
CA ASN A 7 -20.54 18.90 31.60
C ASN A 7 -19.82 18.32 30.35
N PHE A 8 -20.47 17.38 29.66
CA PHE A 8 -20.05 16.87 28.35
C PHE A 8 -20.07 18.00 27.32
N GLY A 9 -18.90 18.60 27.06
CA GLY A 9 -18.70 19.64 26.06
C GLY A 9 -18.10 19.05 24.78
N THR A 10 -18.95 18.94 23.76
CA THR A 10 -18.67 19.18 22.33
C THR A 10 -17.30 18.77 21.79
N LEU A 11 -17.30 17.72 20.95
CA LEU A 11 -16.21 17.39 20.02
C LEU A 11 -15.91 18.62 19.16
N ALA A 12 -14.80 19.30 19.45
CA ALA A 12 -14.31 20.39 18.62
C ALA A 12 -13.79 19.80 17.31
N SER A 13 -14.41 20.24 16.23
CA SER A 13 -14.09 19.82 14.87
C SER A 13 -12.73 20.37 14.43
N ALA A 14 -11.93 19.54 13.76
CA ALA A 14 -10.55 19.81 13.35
C ALA A 14 -10.38 20.92 12.28
N TYR A 15 -11.46 21.57 11.84
CA TYR A 15 -11.40 22.56 10.76
C TYR A 15 -11.21 24.03 11.20
N ASP A 16 -11.17 24.33 12.50
CA ASP A 16 -11.16 25.72 13.00
C ASP A 16 -9.82 26.18 13.61
N ALA A 17 -8.72 25.48 13.33
CA ALA A 17 -7.39 25.83 13.82
C ALA A 17 -6.64 26.85 12.92
N SER A 18 -7.37 27.70 12.18
CA SER A 18 -6.76 28.61 11.19
C SER A 18 -6.71 30.08 11.60
N PHE A 19 -7.09 30.44 12.83
CA PHE A 19 -7.01 31.83 13.26
C PHE A 19 -6.32 32.00 14.61
N LEU A 20 -5.31 32.87 14.59
CA LEU A 20 -4.52 33.43 15.70
C LEU A 20 -3.35 32.57 16.17
N TYR A 21 -2.17 32.80 15.59
CA TYR A 21 -1.07 33.41 16.33
C TYR A 21 0.04 33.85 15.36
N GLN A 22 0.17 35.17 15.22
CA GLN A 22 1.33 35.82 14.64
C GLN A 22 2.48 35.73 15.66
N GLY A 23 3.49 34.91 15.36
CA GLY A 23 4.82 35.02 15.96
C GLY A 23 5.22 33.94 16.97
N ASP A 24 5.77 32.82 16.49
CA ASP A 24 6.94 32.13 17.06
C ASP A 24 7.49 31.09 16.06
N PRO A 25 8.74 31.19 15.56
CA PRO A 25 9.32 30.20 14.66
C PRO A 25 9.45 28.79 15.27
N ALA A 26 9.37 28.64 16.60
CA ALA A 26 9.41 27.32 17.26
C ALA A 26 8.13 26.50 17.07
N SER A 27 6.98 27.15 16.88
CA SER A 27 5.67 26.47 16.71
C SER A 27 5.53 25.73 15.37
N LEU A 28 6.24 26.21 14.34
CA LEU A 28 6.25 25.62 12.99
C LEU A 28 7.06 24.31 12.91
N ALA A 29 7.98 24.09 13.86
CA ALA A 29 8.77 22.85 13.95
C ALA A 29 7.99 21.73 14.69
N TYR A 30 7.19 22.10 15.70
CA TYR A 30 6.40 21.14 16.49
C TYR A 30 5.26 20.54 15.67
N THR A 31 4.62 21.33 14.80
CA THR A 31 3.60 20.83 13.88
C THR A 31 4.18 19.97 12.76
N ASN A 32 5.38 20.27 12.25
CA ASN A 32 6.02 19.44 11.22
C ASN A 32 6.38 18.05 11.72
N TYR A 33 6.89 17.93 12.96
CA TYR A 33 7.25 16.63 13.53
C TYR A 33 6.02 15.78 13.92
N ASP A 34 4.93 16.42 14.36
CA ASP A 34 3.66 15.75 14.70
C ASP A 34 2.86 15.32 13.44
N ILE A 35 2.94 16.10 12.35
CA ILE A 35 2.45 15.70 11.02
C ILE A 35 3.27 14.52 10.45
N MET A 36 4.50 14.34 10.91
CA MET A 36 5.39 13.24 10.49
C MET A 36 5.15 11.90 11.21
N ASP A 37 4.32 11.82 12.27
CA ASP A 37 4.21 10.61 13.10
C ASP A 37 2.96 9.73 12.82
N GLY A 38 1.77 10.29 12.61
CA GLY A 38 0.54 9.47 12.46
C GLY A 38 0.31 8.86 11.06
N PHE A 39 0.62 9.61 10.00
CA PHE A 39 0.40 9.16 8.61
C PHE A 39 1.35 8.03 8.21
N ASN A 40 2.54 7.99 8.78
CA ASN A 40 3.53 6.96 8.47
C ASN A 40 3.07 5.61 9.02
N GLU A 41 2.63 5.56 10.28
CA GLU A 41 2.06 4.34 10.88
C GLU A 41 0.84 3.82 10.13
N CYS A 42 -0.06 4.72 9.73
CA CYS A 42 -1.24 4.35 8.92
C CYS A 42 -0.83 3.77 7.55
N ARG A 43 0.18 4.35 6.90
CA ARG A 43 0.74 3.81 5.65
C ARG A 43 1.41 2.46 5.89
N THR A 44 2.18 2.30 6.96
CA THR A 44 2.81 1.03 7.33
C THR A 44 1.77 -0.05 7.56
N ALA A 45 0.71 0.23 8.32
CA ALA A 45 -0.39 -0.70 8.54
C ALA A 45 -1.06 -1.10 7.21
N ARG A 46 -1.33 -0.12 6.34
CA ARG A 46 -1.91 -0.39 5.03
C ARG A 46 -1.01 -1.22 4.12
N VAL A 47 0.29 -0.95 4.12
CA VAL A 47 1.27 -1.75 3.36
C VAL A 47 1.33 -3.18 3.90
N ALA A 48 1.26 -3.36 5.22
CA ALA A 48 1.25 -4.70 5.81
C ALA A 48 0.01 -5.52 5.38
N GLU A 49 -1.18 -4.91 5.38
CA GLU A 49 -2.40 -5.54 4.85
C GLU A 49 -2.22 -5.95 3.39
N LEU A 50 -1.74 -5.04 2.54
CA LEU A 50 -1.53 -5.32 1.11
C LEU A 50 -0.52 -6.44 0.87
N LEU A 51 0.55 -6.51 1.66
CA LEU A 51 1.55 -7.58 1.56
C LEU A 51 0.98 -8.94 2.01
N ASP A 52 0.08 -8.95 2.99
CA ASP A 52 -0.59 -10.18 3.43
C ASP A 52 -1.58 -10.70 2.36
N ASP A 53 -2.38 -9.80 1.80
CA ASP A 53 -3.27 -10.10 0.65
C ASP A 53 -2.45 -10.63 -0.55
N PHE A 54 -1.32 -9.99 -0.84
CA PHE A 54 -0.45 -10.42 -1.93
C PHE A 54 0.16 -11.80 -1.69
N ARG A 55 0.58 -12.12 -0.45
CA ARG A 55 1.05 -13.46 -0.10
C ARG A 55 -0.05 -14.51 -0.29
N THR A 56 -1.27 -14.18 0.11
CA THR A 56 -2.44 -15.04 -0.12
C THR A 56 -2.66 -15.29 -1.62
N LEU A 57 -2.59 -14.23 -2.43
CA LEU A 57 -2.70 -14.34 -3.89
C LEU A 57 -1.60 -15.22 -4.49
N GLN A 58 -0.35 -15.05 -4.08
CA GLN A 58 0.78 -15.89 -4.51
C GLN A 58 0.53 -17.37 -4.22
N HIS A 59 0.03 -17.69 -3.02
CA HIS A 59 -0.28 -19.06 -2.63
C HIS A 59 -1.40 -19.64 -3.52
N CYS A 60 -2.49 -18.90 -3.73
CA CYS A 60 -3.59 -19.34 -4.60
C CYS A 60 -3.15 -19.61 -6.04
N ILE A 61 -2.27 -18.76 -6.61
CA ILE A 61 -1.76 -18.94 -7.97
C ILE A 61 -0.81 -20.13 -8.06
N THR A 62 0.09 -20.29 -7.08
CA THR A 62 1.07 -21.38 -7.05
C THR A 62 0.40 -22.75 -6.90
N ASP A 63 -0.68 -22.81 -6.12
CA ASP A 63 -1.43 -24.04 -5.88
C ASP A 63 -2.49 -24.33 -6.96
N ALA A 64 -2.63 -23.45 -7.96
CA ALA A 64 -3.63 -23.62 -9.00
C ALA A 64 -3.40 -24.95 -9.76
N PRO A 65 -4.46 -25.77 -9.97
CA PRO A 65 -4.30 -27.07 -10.60
C PRO A 65 -3.93 -26.91 -12.08
N SER A 66 -2.71 -27.30 -12.42
CA SER A 66 -2.16 -27.22 -13.78
C SER A 66 -2.15 -28.57 -14.50
N SER A 67 -2.37 -29.68 -13.80
CA SER A 67 -2.44 -31.01 -14.40
C SER A 67 -3.60 -31.85 -13.86
N PRO A 68 -4.29 -32.60 -14.73
CA PRO A 68 -5.32 -33.54 -14.33
C PRO A 68 -4.72 -34.76 -13.64
N ARG A 69 -5.58 -35.47 -12.89
CA ARG A 69 -5.26 -36.78 -12.32
C ARG A 69 -5.10 -37.86 -13.39
N TYR A 70 -5.85 -37.77 -14.49
CA TYR A 70 -5.82 -38.72 -15.59
C TYR A 70 -5.26 -38.05 -16.85
N ALA A 71 -4.33 -38.73 -17.52
CA ALA A 71 -3.65 -38.17 -18.70
C ALA A 71 -4.62 -37.87 -19.86
N ASP A 72 -5.68 -38.64 -20.01
CA ASP A 72 -6.68 -38.48 -21.06
C ASP A 72 -7.41 -37.13 -20.97
N ASP A 73 -7.52 -36.57 -19.77
CA ASP A 73 -8.18 -35.28 -19.53
C ASP A 73 -7.29 -34.09 -19.90
N TYR A 74 -6.01 -34.31 -20.18
CA TYR A 74 -5.02 -33.24 -20.36
C TYR A 74 -5.41 -32.25 -21.44
N PHE A 75 -5.96 -32.72 -22.55
CA PHE A 75 -6.35 -31.90 -23.70
C PHE A 75 -7.80 -31.41 -23.67
N LEU A 76 -8.54 -31.71 -22.59
CA LEU A 76 -9.87 -31.12 -22.43
C LEU A 76 -9.75 -29.60 -22.24
N ASP A 77 -10.72 -28.89 -22.82
CA ASP A 77 -10.73 -27.42 -22.86
C ASP A 77 -10.64 -26.77 -21.48
N GLY A 78 -11.32 -27.36 -20.47
CA GLY A 78 -11.23 -26.89 -19.08
C GLY A 78 -9.81 -26.97 -18.51
N TRP A 79 -9.09 -28.06 -18.79
CA TRP A 79 -7.70 -28.23 -18.33
C TRP A 79 -6.73 -27.34 -19.12
N ALA A 80 -6.98 -27.12 -20.41
CA ALA A 80 -6.23 -26.14 -21.20
C ALA A 80 -6.40 -24.72 -20.64
N THR A 81 -7.63 -24.35 -20.30
CA THR A 81 -7.96 -23.04 -19.71
C THR A 81 -7.27 -22.86 -18.35
N LEU A 82 -7.35 -23.85 -17.46
CA LEU A 82 -6.70 -23.78 -16.13
C LEU A 82 -5.17 -23.58 -16.22
N ARG A 83 -4.50 -24.27 -17.15
CA ARG A 83 -3.07 -24.07 -17.39
C ARG A 83 -2.77 -22.66 -17.89
N GLN A 84 -3.60 -22.12 -18.78
CA GLN A 84 -3.43 -20.76 -19.26
C GLN A 84 -3.62 -19.75 -18.12
N CYS A 85 -4.63 -19.94 -17.27
CA CYS A 85 -4.83 -19.12 -16.08
C CYS A 85 -3.64 -19.16 -15.12
N ALA A 86 -3.03 -20.34 -14.90
CA ALA A 86 -1.82 -20.45 -14.08
C ALA A 86 -0.65 -19.67 -14.68
N ILE A 87 -0.42 -19.77 -15.99
CA ILE A 87 0.61 -19.02 -16.71
C ILE A 87 0.37 -17.51 -16.57
N ASP A 88 -0.85 -17.05 -16.80
CA ASP A 88 -1.19 -15.63 -16.73
C ASP A 88 -1.12 -15.10 -15.29
N GLY A 89 -1.49 -15.92 -14.29
CA GLY A 89 -1.30 -15.62 -12.88
C GLY A 89 0.17 -15.42 -12.52
N HIS A 90 1.05 -16.32 -12.97
CA HIS A 90 2.50 -16.16 -12.75
C HIS A 90 3.05 -14.88 -13.39
N ARG A 91 2.59 -14.50 -14.60
CA ARG A 91 2.99 -13.24 -15.24
C ARG A 91 2.59 -12.00 -14.43
N ILE A 92 1.42 -12.01 -13.79
CA ILE A 92 0.98 -10.92 -12.90
C ILE A 92 1.93 -10.82 -11.70
N LEU A 93 2.32 -11.96 -11.12
CA LEU A 93 3.25 -11.99 -9.99
C LEU A 93 4.65 -11.50 -10.37
N GLU A 94 5.16 -11.88 -11.55
CA GLU A 94 6.45 -11.41 -12.07
C GLU A 94 6.44 -9.89 -12.29
N CYS A 95 5.38 -9.35 -12.87
CA CYS A 95 5.20 -7.90 -13.04
C CYS A 95 5.16 -7.18 -11.69
N ALA A 96 4.45 -7.73 -10.70
CA ALA A 96 4.39 -7.15 -9.36
C ALA A 96 5.72 -7.24 -8.59
N ALA A 97 6.58 -8.20 -8.93
CA ALA A 97 7.92 -8.33 -8.35
C ALA A 97 8.93 -7.34 -8.96
N ASP A 98 8.60 -6.69 -10.10
CA ASP A 98 9.42 -5.64 -10.67
C ASP A 98 9.28 -4.35 -9.85
N THR A 99 10.22 -4.16 -8.92
CA THR A 99 10.34 -2.93 -8.12
C THR A 99 11.24 -1.89 -8.79
N GLY A 100 11.65 -2.11 -10.04
CA GLY A 100 12.49 -1.20 -10.80
C GLY A 100 11.82 0.16 -11.00
N VAL A 101 12.64 1.20 -11.06
CA VAL A 101 12.16 2.55 -11.43
C VAL A 101 11.89 2.55 -12.92
N PRO A 102 10.67 2.88 -13.38
CA PRO A 102 10.38 2.97 -14.81
C PRO A 102 11.32 3.95 -15.49
N LEU A 103 11.79 3.60 -16.69
CA LEU A 103 12.66 4.49 -17.47
C LEU A 103 11.93 5.80 -17.76
N VAL A 104 12.45 6.92 -17.27
CA VAL A 104 11.87 8.23 -17.53
C VAL A 104 12.42 8.87 -18.79
N ASN A 105 11.54 9.54 -19.52
CA ASN A 105 11.91 10.34 -20.69
C ASN A 105 12.70 11.57 -20.22
N GLY A 106 14.03 11.51 -20.26
CA GLY A 106 14.86 12.64 -19.84
C GLY A 106 16.32 12.34 -19.53
N GLY A 107 16.97 11.41 -20.24
CA GLY A 107 18.40 11.11 -20.05
C GLY A 107 18.77 10.71 -18.61
N GLN A 108 20.07 10.69 -18.32
CA GLN A 108 20.59 10.14 -17.06
C GLN A 108 20.17 10.94 -15.81
N GLU A 109 20.08 12.27 -15.93
CA GLU A 109 19.77 13.14 -14.79
C GLU A 109 18.31 12.99 -14.32
N GLU A 110 17.35 12.95 -15.25
CA GLU A 110 15.95 12.71 -14.86
C GLU A 110 15.74 11.28 -14.37
N GLN A 111 16.47 10.30 -14.91
CA GLN A 111 16.46 8.92 -14.39
C GLN A 111 16.96 8.85 -12.95
N THR A 112 18.09 9.50 -12.65
CA THR A 112 18.65 9.56 -11.29
C THR A 112 17.67 10.22 -10.31
N LYS A 113 16.96 11.26 -10.75
CA LYS A 113 15.92 11.93 -9.95
C LYS A 113 14.68 11.05 -9.73
N ALA A 114 14.30 10.22 -10.70
CA ALA A 114 13.20 9.27 -10.54
C ALA A 114 13.58 8.17 -9.53
N GLU A 115 14.82 7.71 -9.54
CA GLU A 115 15.34 6.71 -8.58
C GLU A 115 15.36 7.23 -7.14
N LEU A 116 15.72 8.50 -6.93
CA LEU A 116 15.76 9.11 -5.60
C LEU A 116 14.37 9.43 -5.00
N LYS A 117 13.29 9.24 -5.75
CA LYS A 117 11.91 9.51 -5.31
C LYS A 117 11.16 8.28 -4.81
N GLN A 118 11.75 7.09 -4.93
CA GLN A 118 11.25 5.86 -4.29
C GLN A 118 11.50 5.91 -2.78
#